data_AF-A0A433K9L9-F1
#
_entry.id   AF-A0A433K9L9-F1
#
_cell.length_a   1.000
_cell.length_b   1.000
_cell.length_c   1.000
_cell.angle_alpha   90.00
_cell.angle_beta   90.00
_cell.angle_gamma   90.00
#
_symmetry.space_group_name_H-M   'P 1'
#
loop_
_entity.id
_entity.type
_entity.pdbx_description
1 polymer ?
#
loop_
_entity_poly.entity_id
_entity_poly.type
_entity_poly.pdbx_seq_one_letter_code
_entity_poly.pdbx_strand_id
1 'polypeptide(L)'
;MPIKDSFKGGLNLNFLPSSEFESLDNNDKQQRSGIIGRNVLRLLMMGWPKSWTELITWHTLSAVFIEHDHALLKEFRAAFQQGFENIYAQLKGQALDAKQSEQVQLYLSNCLCHLPYSDLTPFESIKIPQCVNGEWELVEYSVNPIELTDDNQYTVRKTDRVFAYGLEPIINKNAESHLIFMGTNYPTGQGFLPQIVTDFEAFETVGSSLYLSGRHRIKDWLSRQKDKVHVCGASLGGSLGLLLAVDLGEHLSRVDALNPAGLHHLEPKSKYDQWEKLTSKPPVIIQQQGDDPVSLLGLWKSDWEILHVSPPPEKKGPNPFCDHFMNYAGFADTVFTYMDPEQQNAKRKTRNLLFYSIGRSVVYYLMISPYTHILRPAWYYTKDSIKSASLIFLAVLAGAGVLIGLAITGILPPLLFIGAVAVFAILSSLFLIPAVMNAVLSNQTSLAQDTDNQINYAQIHDPALPRNPEMDLYNKEHQIEVNLTYKELHAYYKAMRTLVKEKDYIPAEDIKKLKGTEVSKRQCLIDSQEPENEERVVTLKTTKAKAVQIKHTLTFIDQLGFENDKELKKALDLEYRHYTQGKINSI
;
A
#
# COMPACT_ATOMS: atom_id res chain seq x y z
N MET A 1 -6.91 1.69 -34.03
CA MET A 1 -7.19 0.64 -35.03
C MET A 1 -6.40 -0.55 -34.56
N PRO A 2 -6.90 -1.76 -34.76
CA PRO A 2 -6.15 -2.95 -34.44
C PRO A 2 -4.81 -2.96 -35.20
N ILE A 3 -3.71 -3.27 -34.52
CA ILE A 3 -2.36 -3.33 -35.13
C ILE A 3 -1.77 -4.74 -35.17
N LYS A 4 -2.33 -5.66 -34.38
CA LYS A 4 -2.05 -7.09 -34.37
C LYS A 4 -3.39 -7.83 -34.32
N ASP A 5 -3.36 -9.13 -34.63
CA ASP A 5 -4.54 -9.98 -34.49
C ASP A 5 -5.03 -9.98 -33.03
N SER A 6 -6.34 -9.78 -32.84
CA SER A 6 -6.97 -9.96 -31.54
C SER A 6 -6.88 -11.42 -31.09
N PHE A 7 -6.90 -11.65 -29.79
CA PHE A 7 -7.05 -13.00 -29.23
C PHE A 7 -8.24 -13.10 -28.29
N LYS A 8 -8.79 -14.31 -28.20
CA LYS A 8 -9.76 -14.67 -27.15
C LYS A 8 -9.00 -15.29 -25.98
N GLY A 9 -9.41 -15.03 -24.75
CA GLY A 9 -8.77 -15.58 -23.56
C GLY A 9 -8.68 -17.10 -23.60
N GLY A 10 -9.82 -17.76 -23.78
CA GLY A 10 -9.90 -19.23 -23.86
C GLY A 10 -9.92 -19.96 -22.52
N LEU A 11 -9.65 -19.30 -21.39
CA LEU A 11 -9.82 -19.85 -20.03
C LEU A 11 -10.97 -19.15 -19.29
N ASN A 12 -11.73 -19.90 -18.52
CA ASN A 12 -12.73 -19.37 -17.59
C ASN A 12 -12.19 -19.46 -16.15
N LEU A 13 -11.50 -18.40 -15.71
CA LEU A 13 -10.86 -18.28 -14.41
C LEU A 13 -11.87 -17.81 -13.37
N ASN A 14 -12.22 -18.70 -12.44
CA ASN A 14 -13.16 -18.37 -11.38
C ASN A 14 -12.38 -18.00 -10.12
N PHE A 15 -12.49 -16.75 -9.65
CA PHE A 15 -11.80 -16.36 -8.41
C PHE A 15 -12.34 -17.12 -7.20
N LEU A 16 -13.64 -17.38 -7.16
CA LEU A 16 -14.28 -18.19 -6.11
C LEU A 16 -14.99 -19.40 -6.73
N PRO A 17 -15.35 -20.44 -5.95
CA PRO A 17 -15.95 -21.67 -6.50
C PRO A 17 -17.30 -21.46 -7.22
N SER A 18 -18.03 -20.39 -6.89
CA SER A 18 -19.30 -20.03 -7.51
C SER A 18 -19.39 -18.52 -7.71
N SER A 19 -19.98 -18.10 -8.83
CA SER A 19 -20.29 -16.69 -9.14
C SER A 19 -21.53 -16.17 -8.40
N GLU A 20 -22.35 -17.06 -7.83
CA GLU A 20 -23.55 -16.67 -7.08
C GLU A 20 -23.19 -16.09 -5.72
N PHE A 21 -23.93 -15.07 -5.28
CA PHE A 21 -23.71 -14.46 -3.98
C PHE A 21 -24.13 -15.39 -2.85
N GLU A 22 -23.31 -15.42 -1.81
CA GLU A 22 -23.66 -16.04 -0.53
C GLU A 22 -24.66 -15.16 0.22
N SER A 23 -25.69 -15.76 0.82
CA SER A 23 -26.71 -15.02 1.58
C SER A 23 -26.14 -14.41 2.86
N LEU A 24 -26.57 -13.18 3.16
CA LEU A 24 -26.22 -12.46 4.39
C LEU A 24 -27.16 -12.78 5.58
N ASP A 25 -28.24 -13.52 5.34
CA ASP A 25 -29.28 -13.79 6.33
C ASP A 25 -28.81 -14.76 7.42
N ASN A 26 -29.32 -14.58 8.65
CA ASN A 26 -29.07 -15.47 9.81
C ASN A 26 -27.60 -15.69 10.23
N ASN A 27 -26.67 -14.89 9.70
CA ASN A 27 -25.24 -14.93 10.04
C ASN A 27 -24.88 -13.91 11.12
N ASP A 28 -23.88 -14.24 11.96
CA ASP A 28 -23.30 -13.28 12.91
C ASP A 28 -22.48 -12.18 12.20
N LYS A 29 -22.02 -11.17 12.95
CA LYS A 29 -21.29 -10.03 12.37
C LYS A 29 -20.01 -10.45 11.64
N GLN A 30 -19.24 -11.40 12.18
CA GLN A 30 -17.97 -11.81 11.58
C GLN A 30 -18.20 -12.65 10.32
N GLN A 31 -19.15 -13.58 10.37
CA GLN A 31 -19.58 -14.36 9.21
C GLN A 31 -20.08 -13.46 8.08
N ARG A 32 -20.87 -12.43 8.41
CA ARG A 32 -21.32 -11.42 7.45
C ARG A 32 -20.17 -10.68 6.80
N SER A 33 -19.17 -10.23 7.56
CA SER A 33 -17.99 -9.55 7.00
C SER A 33 -17.24 -10.44 6.00
N GLY A 34 -17.05 -11.72 6.32
CA GLY A 34 -16.44 -12.69 5.39
C GLY A 34 -17.27 -12.90 4.12
N ILE A 35 -18.59 -13.01 4.25
CA ILE A 35 -19.50 -13.16 3.11
C ILE A 35 -19.47 -11.92 2.21
N ILE A 36 -19.49 -10.72 2.81
CA ILE A 36 -19.39 -9.44 2.06
C ILE A 36 -18.08 -9.40 1.27
N GLY A 37 -16.94 -9.70 1.90
CA GLY A 37 -15.64 -9.73 1.24
C GLY A 37 -15.64 -10.66 0.02
N ARG A 38 -16.18 -11.88 0.16
CA ARG A 38 -16.29 -12.83 -0.96
C ARG A 38 -17.25 -12.35 -2.05
N ASN A 39 -18.43 -11.82 -1.69
CA ASN A 39 -19.39 -11.32 -2.67
C ASN A 39 -18.87 -10.10 -3.45
N VAL A 40 -18.10 -9.22 -2.81
CA VAL A 40 -17.38 -8.13 -3.50
C VAL A 40 -16.41 -8.71 -4.53
N LEU A 41 -15.62 -9.73 -4.17
CA LEU A 41 -14.70 -10.37 -5.12
C LEU A 41 -15.42 -11.13 -6.25
N ARG A 42 -16.59 -11.72 -6.00
CA ARG A 42 -17.43 -12.29 -7.07
C ARG A 42 -17.83 -11.22 -8.08
N LEU A 43 -18.27 -10.06 -7.60
CA LEU A 43 -18.61 -8.94 -8.47
C LEU A 43 -17.38 -8.49 -9.26
N LEU A 44 -16.27 -8.17 -8.58
CA LEU A 44 -15.08 -7.63 -9.24
C LEU A 44 -14.42 -8.62 -10.22
N MET A 45 -14.33 -9.89 -9.84
CA MET A 45 -13.49 -10.88 -10.54
C MET A 45 -14.26 -11.90 -11.38
N MET A 46 -15.57 -12.05 -11.17
CA MET A 46 -16.39 -13.08 -11.83
C MET A 46 -17.57 -12.52 -12.64
N GLY A 47 -17.67 -11.20 -12.71
CA GLY A 47 -18.59 -10.46 -13.57
C GLY A 47 -19.80 -9.92 -12.82
N TRP A 48 -20.58 -9.07 -13.50
CA TRP A 48 -21.68 -8.33 -12.87
C TRP A 48 -22.90 -9.23 -12.58
N PRO A 49 -23.25 -9.53 -11.31
CA PRO A 49 -24.37 -10.39 -10.99
C PRO A 49 -25.69 -9.59 -10.98
N LYS A 50 -26.81 -10.27 -11.26
CA LYS A 50 -28.14 -9.65 -11.15
C LYS A 50 -28.47 -9.21 -9.71
N SER A 51 -27.92 -9.90 -8.72
CA SER A 51 -28.09 -9.67 -7.28
C SER A 51 -27.13 -8.61 -6.70
N TRP A 52 -26.43 -7.82 -7.52
CA TRP A 52 -25.44 -6.83 -7.04
C TRP A 52 -25.97 -5.88 -5.95
N THR A 53 -27.27 -5.56 -5.95
CA THR A 53 -27.92 -4.71 -4.95
C THR A 53 -27.87 -5.27 -3.53
N GLU A 54 -27.68 -6.59 -3.37
CA GLU A 54 -27.51 -7.24 -2.06
C GLU A 54 -26.25 -6.77 -1.32
N LEU A 55 -25.27 -6.21 -2.04
CA LEU A 55 -24.08 -5.59 -1.44
C LEU A 55 -24.36 -4.19 -0.87
N ILE A 56 -25.50 -3.56 -1.21
CA ILE A 56 -25.90 -2.27 -0.65
C ILE A 56 -26.60 -2.52 0.69
N THR A 57 -25.81 -2.49 1.76
CA THR A 57 -26.31 -2.62 3.13
C THR A 57 -25.89 -1.40 3.93
N TRP A 58 -26.56 -1.13 5.05
CA TRP A 58 -26.10 -0.07 5.95
C TRP A 58 -24.67 -0.31 6.44
N HIS A 59 -24.28 -1.57 6.66
CA HIS A 59 -22.94 -1.92 7.09
C HIS A 59 -21.88 -1.57 6.02
N THR A 60 -22.11 -1.91 4.75
CA THR A 60 -21.19 -1.58 3.66
C THR A 60 -21.15 -0.08 3.37
N LEU A 61 -22.29 0.61 3.41
CA LEU A 61 -22.34 2.08 3.31
C LEU A 61 -21.58 2.76 4.44
N SER A 62 -21.75 2.28 5.68
CA SER A 62 -21.01 2.80 6.83
C SER A 62 -19.51 2.56 6.69
N ALA A 63 -19.10 1.36 6.24
CA ALA A 63 -17.70 1.03 6.02
C ALA A 63 -17.02 1.93 4.98
N VAL A 64 -17.76 2.34 3.95
CA VAL A 64 -17.25 3.15 2.83
C VAL A 64 -17.29 4.66 3.10
N PHE A 65 -18.29 5.15 3.85
CA PHE A 65 -18.55 6.59 3.99
C PHE A 65 -18.45 7.14 5.43
N ILE A 66 -18.51 6.29 6.45
CA ILE A 66 -18.60 6.72 7.86
C ILE A 66 -17.37 6.31 8.67
N GLU A 67 -17.06 5.01 8.74
CA GLU A 67 -16.01 4.47 9.59
C GLU A 67 -15.24 3.37 8.86
N HIS A 68 -13.91 3.40 8.99
CA HIS A 68 -13.02 2.42 8.40
C HIS A 68 -13.04 1.11 9.21
N ASP A 69 -13.65 0.06 8.66
CA ASP A 69 -13.89 -1.21 9.37
C ASP A 69 -12.73 -2.21 9.18
N HIS A 70 -11.80 -2.22 10.13
CA HIS A 70 -10.65 -3.13 10.11
C HIS A 70 -11.02 -4.62 10.19
N ALA A 71 -12.16 -4.98 10.79
CA ALA A 71 -12.59 -6.38 10.88
C ALA A 71 -13.10 -6.88 9.52
N LEU A 72 -13.86 -6.04 8.81
CA LEU A 72 -14.28 -6.30 7.44
C LEU A 72 -13.07 -6.47 6.51
N LEU A 73 -12.07 -5.57 6.61
CA LEU A 73 -10.89 -5.61 5.76
C LEU A 73 -9.98 -6.81 6.06
N LYS A 74 -9.90 -7.24 7.32
CA LYS A 74 -9.26 -8.51 7.69
C LYS A 74 -9.91 -9.69 6.96
N GLU A 75 -11.24 -9.79 6.97
CA GLU A 75 -11.95 -10.85 6.25
C GLU A 75 -11.84 -10.69 4.71
N PHE A 76 -11.69 -9.46 4.22
CA PHE A 76 -11.46 -9.19 2.79
C PHE A 76 -10.10 -9.74 2.32
N ARG A 77 -9.03 -9.60 3.13
CA ARG A 77 -7.73 -10.25 2.86
C ARG A 77 -7.83 -11.77 2.82
N ALA A 78 -8.59 -12.36 3.75
CA ALA A 78 -8.84 -13.80 3.76
C ALA A 78 -9.58 -14.27 2.49
N ALA A 79 -10.54 -13.48 2.00
CA ALA A 79 -11.25 -13.76 0.76
C ALA A 79 -10.32 -13.70 -0.48
N PHE A 80 -9.37 -12.75 -0.52
CA PHE A 80 -8.31 -12.74 -1.55
C PHE A 80 -7.45 -14.00 -1.49
N GLN A 81 -7.00 -14.41 -0.30
CA GLN A 81 -6.20 -15.63 -0.12
C GLN A 81 -6.94 -16.88 -0.63
N GLN A 82 -8.22 -17.03 -0.29
CA GLN A 82 -9.07 -18.12 -0.81
C GLN A 82 -9.18 -18.09 -2.33
N GLY A 83 -9.30 -16.90 -2.92
CA GLY A 83 -9.44 -16.81 -4.36
C GLY A 83 -8.15 -17.09 -5.12
N PHE A 84 -7.00 -16.68 -4.58
CA PHE A 84 -5.69 -17.08 -5.11
C PHE A 84 -5.48 -18.59 -5.02
N GLU A 85 -5.87 -19.23 -3.93
CA GLU A 85 -5.84 -20.70 -3.80
C GLU A 85 -6.74 -21.39 -4.83
N ASN A 86 -7.94 -20.85 -5.07
CA ASN A 86 -8.85 -21.39 -6.06
C ASN A 86 -8.32 -21.22 -7.51
N ILE A 87 -7.68 -20.11 -7.82
CA ILE A 87 -7.00 -19.90 -9.11
C ILE A 87 -5.82 -20.86 -9.26
N TYR A 88 -4.99 -21.02 -8.22
CA TYR A 88 -3.91 -22.00 -8.25
C TYR A 88 -4.42 -23.42 -8.52
N ALA A 89 -5.51 -23.84 -7.87
CA ALA A 89 -6.13 -25.14 -8.10
C ALA A 89 -6.59 -25.35 -9.55
N GLN A 90 -7.01 -24.27 -10.23
CA GLN A 90 -7.37 -24.30 -11.66
C GLN A 90 -6.13 -24.41 -12.56
N LEU A 91 -5.00 -23.79 -12.19
CA LEU A 91 -3.80 -23.71 -13.03
C LEU A 91 -2.80 -24.86 -12.81
N LYS A 92 -2.79 -25.46 -11.62
CA LYS A 92 -1.81 -26.49 -11.24
C LYS A 92 -1.84 -27.67 -12.21
N GLY A 93 -0.68 -27.97 -12.79
CA GLY A 93 -0.50 -29.09 -13.73
C GLY A 93 -1.03 -28.84 -15.14
N GLN A 94 -1.49 -27.61 -15.45
CA GLN A 94 -1.89 -27.24 -16.81
C GLN A 94 -0.70 -26.71 -17.61
N ALA A 95 -0.60 -27.16 -18.86
CA ALA A 95 0.26 -26.54 -19.87
C ALA A 95 -0.58 -25.54 -20.66
N LEU A 96 -0.28 -24.25 -20.51
CA LEU A 96 -1.00 -23.17 -21.16
C LEU A 96 -0.27 -22.75 -22.44
N ASP A 97 -1.03 -22.41 -23.49
CA ASP A 97 -0.46 -21.74 -24.65
C ASP A 97 -0.13 -20.26 -24.34
N ALA A 98 0.56 -19.58 -25.25
CA ALA A 98 0.98 -18.19 -25.04
C ALA A 98 -0.18 -17.21 -24.80
N LYS A 99 -1.35 -17.41 -25.43
CA LYS A 99 -2.52 -16.54 -25.28
C LYS A 99 -3.20 -16.78 -23.94
N GLN A 100 -3.29 -18.04 -23.54
CA GLN A 100 -3.80 -18.45 -22.24
C GLN A 100 -2.89 -17.97 -21.10
N SER A 101 -1.56 -18.09 -21.25
CA SER A 101 -0.59 -17.55 -20.31
C SER A 101 -0.71 -16.03 -20.17
N GLU A 102 -0.84 -15.30 -21.28
CA GLU A 102 -1.05 -13.85 -21.26
C GLU A 102 -2.39 -13.49 -20.59
N GLN A 103 -3.48 -14.23 -20.88
CA GLN A 103 -4.76 -14.04 -20.19
C GLN A 103 -4.63 -14.20 -18.67
N VAL A 104 -3.97 -15.27 -18.21
CA VAL A 104 -3.76 -15.52 -16.78
C VAL A 104 -2.91 -14.41 -16.15
N GLN A 105 -1.86 -13.96 -16.85
CA GLN A 105 -1.02 -12.86 -16.38
C GLN A 105 -1.83 -11.57 -16.19
N LEU A 106 -2.62 -11.17 -17.19
CA LEU A 106 -3.47 -9.99 -17.11
C LEU A 106 -4.51 -10.11 -15.98
N TYR A 107 -5.12 -11.29 -15.84
CA TYR A 107 -6.09 -11.55 -14.79
C TYR A 107 -5.49 -11.48 -13.38
N LEU A 108 -4.34 -12.11 -13.16
CA LEU A 108 -3.64 -12.08 -11.87
C LEU A 108 -3.15 -10.66 -11.55
N SER A 109 -2.58 -9.93 -12.52
CA SER A 109 -2.22 -8.51 -12.36
C SER A 109 -3.43 -7.69 -11.92
N ASN A 110 -4.60 -7.88 -12.54
CA ASN A 110 -5.83 -7.20 -12.15
C ASN A 110 -6.27 -7.56 -10.73
N CYS A 111 -6.18 -8.84 -10.33
CA CYS A 111 -6.44 -9.25 -8.94
C CYS A 111 -5.50 -8.52 -7.96
N LEU A 112 -4.21 -8.42 -8.28
CA LEU A 112 -3.24 -7.70 -7.47
C LEU A 112 -3.51 -6.19 -7.42
N CYS A 113 -3.98 -5.57 -8.49
CA CYS A 113 -4.38 -4.16 -8.48
C CYS A 113 -5.50 -3.85 -7.47
N HIS A 114 -6.40 -4.80 -7.21
CA HIS A 114 -7.50 -4.65 -6.25
C HIS A 114 -7.13 -5.07 -4.82
N LEU A 115 -6.04 -5.81 -4.66
CA LEU A 115 -5.61 -6.33 -3.37
C LEU A 115 -5.37 -5.22 -2.31
N PRO A 116 -4.72 -4.07 -2.61
CA PRO A 116 -4.52 -2.97 -1.64
C PRO A 116 -5.77 -2.45 -0.94
N TYR A 117 -6.95 -2.55 -1.56
CA TYR A 117 -8.22 -2.11 -0.97
C TYR A 117 -8.67 -2.96 0.23
N SER A 118 -7.92 -4.02 0.57
CA SER A 118 -8.13 -4.86 1.75
C SER A 118 -7.23 -4.50 2.94
N ASP A 119 -6.56 -3.33 2.91
CA ASP A 119 -5.56 -2.90 3.89
C ASP A 119 -4.44 -3.92 4.07
N LEU A 120 -3.57 -4.04 3.07
CA LEU A 120 -2.44 -4.96 3.14
C LEU A 120 -1.52 -4.61 4.31
N THR A 121 -1.27 -5.58 5.18
CA THR A 121 -0.51 -5.38 6.41
C THR A 121 0.87 -6.02 6.33
N PRO A 122 1.94 -5.37 6.84
CA PRO A 122 3.30 -5.94 6.85
C PRO A 122 3.46 -7.12 7.82
N PHE A 123 2.42 -7.48 8.58
CA PHE A 123 2.46 -8.55 9.57
C PHE A 123 1.79 -9.84 9.10
N GLU A 124 1.19 -9.82 7.90
CA GLU A 124 0.63 -10.99 7.24
C GLU A 124 1.45 -11.33 5.99
N SER A 125 1.38 -12.60 5.61
CA SER A 125 1.81 -13.12 4.31
C SER A 125 0.61 -13.34 3.41
N ILE A 126 0.84 -13.30 2.10
CA ILE A 126 -0.17 -13.68 1.12
C ILE A 126 0.44 -14.64 0.12
N LYS A 127 -0.33 -15.65 -0.29
CA LYS A 127 0.10 -16.59 -1.33
C LYS A 127 -0.57 -16.28 -2.65
N ILE A 128 0.23 -16.18 -3.71
CA ILE A 128 -0.20 -15.78 -5.05
C ILE A 128 0.24 -16.85 -6.06
N PRO A 129 -0.61 -17.28 -7.00
CA PRO A 129 -0.21 -18.19 -8.05
C PRO A 129 0.80 -17.51 -8.98
N GLN A 130 1.93 -18.16 -9.24
CA GLN A 130 2.91 -17.69 -10.20
C GLN A 130 3.46 -18.87 -11.00
N CYS A 131 3.72 -18.67 -12.29
CA CYS A 131 4.46 -19.63 -13.10
C CYS A 131 5.97 -19.43 -12.86
N VAL A 132 6.59 -20.33 -12.11
CA VAL A 132 8.01 -20.31 -11.77
C VAL A 132 8.68 -21.47 -12.49
N ASN A 133 9.72 -21.18 -13.29
CA ASN A 133 10.44 -22.21 -14.07
C ASN A 133 9.54 -23.11 -14.93
N GLY A 134 8.41 -22.57 -15.43
CA GLY A 134 7.46 -23.31 -16.26
C GLY A 134 6.40 -24.11 -15.49
N GLU A 135 6.43 -24.09 -14.15
CA GLU A 135 5.42 -24.75 -13.31
C GLU A 135 4.64 -23.72 -12.49
N TRP A 136 3.33 -23.94 -12.37
CA TRP A 136 2.49 -23.14 -11.47
C TRP A 136 2.78 -23.52 -10.03
N GLU A 137 3.19 -22.52 -9.25
CA GLU A 137 3.42 -22.60 -7.82
C GLU A 137 2.53 -21.58 -7.09
N LEU A 138 2.17 -21.90 -5.84
CA LEU A 138 1.49 -20.97 -4.95
C LEU A 138 2.55 -20.32 -4.05
N VAL A 139 3.13 -19.22 -4.53
CA VAL A 139 4.28 -18.56 -3.91
C VAL A 139 3.81 -17.70 -2.74
N GLU A 140 4.48 -17.82 -1.59
CA GLU A 140 4.18 -17.04 -0.39
C GLU A 140 5.06 -15.78 -0.30
N TYR A 141 4.41 -14.64 -0.13
CA TYR A 141 5.02 -13.30 -0.11
C TYR A 141 4.87 -12.63 1.25
N SER A 142 5.91 -11.90 1.65
CA SER A 142 5.82 -10.86 2.70
C SER A 142 5.47 -9.51 2.09
N VAL A 143 4.67 -8.73 2.82
CA VAL A 143 4.21 -7.40 2.40
C VAL A 143 5.14 -6.32 2.96
N ASN A 144 5.62 -5.43 2.08
CA ASN A 144 6.42 -4.25 2.41
C ASN A 144 5.68 -2.99 1.96
N PRO A 145 4.96 -2.29 2.86
CA PRO A 145 4.37 -1.00 2.54
C PRO A 145 5.45 0.06 2.28
N ILE A 146 5.34 0.76 1.15
CA ILE A 146 6.23 1.84 0.71
C ILE A 146 5.43 3.13 0.68
N GLU A 147 5.73 4.04 1.60
CA GLU A 147 5.00 5.30 1.70
C GLU A 147 5.27 6.21 0.50
N LEU A 148 4.21 6.74 -0.10
CA LEU A 148 4.26 7.65 -1.24
C LEU A 148 4.11 9.12 -0.86
N THR A 149 3.59 9.41 0.32
CA THR A 149 3.44 10.78 0.84
C THR A 149 4.70 11.26 1.55
N ASP A 150 4.93 12.57 1.55
CA ASP A 150 6.08 13.16 2.26
C ASP A 150 5.90 13.00 3.77
N ASP A 151 7.01 12.85 4.48
CA ASP A 151 7.06 12.87 5.96
C ASP A 151 6.94 14.32 6.48
N ASN A 152 6.02 15.09 5.91
CA ASN A 152 5.70 16.43 6.36
C ASN A 152 4.49 16.37 7.29
N GLN A 153 4.76 16.09 8.56
CA GLN A 153 3.75 15.96 9.61
C GLN A 153 2.96 17.27 9.86
N TYR A 154 3.42 18.41 9.33
CA TYR A 154 2.70 19.68 9.42
C TYR A 154 1.52 19.78 8.45
N THR A 155 1.55 19.02 7.34
CA THR A 155 0.51 19.06 6.29
C THR A 155 -0.15 17.72 6.05
N VAL A 156 0.55 16.60 6.27
CA VAL A 156 0.08 15.24 6.02
C VAL A 156 -0.37 14.61 7.34
N ARG A 157 -1.66 14.29 7.44
CA ARG A 157 -2.22 13.60 8.60
C ARG A 157 -1.92 12.10 8.54
N LYS A 158 -2.03 11.41 9.69
CA LYS A 158 -1.90 9.95 9.74
C LYS A 158 -2.83 9.23 8.76
N THR A 159 -4.04 9.74 8.53
CA THR A 159 -5.05 9.22 7.58
C THR A 159 -4.79 9.59 6.12
N ASP A 160 -3.87 10.53 5.86
CA ASP A 160 -3.56 11.03 4.52
C ASP A 160 -2.41 10.23 3.88
N ARG A 161 -1.70 9.42 4.66
CA ARG A 161 -0.56 8.65 4.15
C ARG A 161 -1.01 7.68 3.07
N VAL A 162 -0.34 7.68 1.92
CA VAL A 162 -0.64 6.78 0.79
C VAL A 162 0.53 5.80 0.63
N PHE A 163 0.24 4.57 0.21
CA PHE A 163 1.24 3.51 0.09
C PHE A 163 1.19 2.82 -1.28
N ALA A 164 2.36 2.44 -1.77
CA ALA A 164 2.53 1.30 -2.66
C ALA A 164 2.91 0.07 -1.84
N TYR A 165 2.78 -1.13 -2.41
CA TYR A 165 3.06 -2.37 -1.70
C TYR A 165 4.06 -3.22 -2.49
N GLY A 166 5.24 -3.40 -1.92
CA GLY A 166 6.21 -4.38 -2.41
C GLY A 166 5.90 -5.76 -1.84
N LEU A 167 5.75 -6.77 -2.70
CA LEU A 167 5.59 -8.16 -2.31
C LEU A 167 6.89 -8.90 -2.59
N GLU A 168 7.46 -9.50 -1.55
CA GLU A 168 8.73 -10.22 -1.67
C GLU A 168 8.55 -11.71 -1.35
N PRO A 169 9.02 -12.64 -2.20
CA PRO A 169 8.96 -14.07 -1.91
C PRO A 169 9.71 -14.40 -0.61
N ILE A 170 9.09 -15.19 0.27
CA ILE A 170 9.71 -15.56 1.54
C ILE A 170 10.75 -16.66 1.35
N ILE A 171 10.42 -17.71 0.58
CA ILE A 171 11.26 -18.90 0.38
C ILE A 171 11.67 -19.12 -1.07
N ASN A 172 10.74 -18.97 -2.03
CA ASN A 172 11.03 -19.26 -3.43
C ASN A 172 11.96 -18.18 -4.03
N LYS A 173 13.22 -18.55 -4.28
CA LYS A 173 14.27 -17.64 -4.79
C LYS A 173 14.17 -17.32 -6.28
N ASN A 174 13.33 -18.05 -7.03
CA ASN A 174 13.12 -17.87 -8.46
C ASN A 174 11.79 -17.16 -8.77
N ALA A 175 10.94 -17.01 -7.76
CA ALA A 175 9.72 -16.23 -7.87
C ALA A 175 10.04 -14.74 -7.97
N GLU A 176 9.22 -14.04 -8.74
CA GLU A 176 9.38 -12.62 -8.99
C GLU A 176 8.77 -11.80 -7.85
N SER A 177 9.41 -10.70 -7.48
CA SER A 177 8.82 -9.71 -6.58
C SER A 177 7.80 -8.85 -7.35
N HIS A 178 6.73 -8.44 -6.66
CA HIS A 178 5.72 -7.55 -7.23
C HIS A 178 5.74 -6.18 -6.57
N LEU A 179 5.49 -5.13 -7.34
CA LEU A 179 5.18 -3.79 -6.81
C LEU A 179 3.78 -3.39 -7.22
N ILE A 180 2.92 -3.15 -6.24
CA ILE A 180 1.52 -2.80 -6.45
C ILE A 180 1.30 -1.34 -6.09
N PHE A 181 0.89 -0.55 -7.07
CA PHE A 181 0.40 0.80 -6.82
C PHE A 181 -1.11 0.77 -6.59
N MET A 182 -1.54 1.30 -5.44
CA MET A 182 -2.95 1.42 -5.10
C MET A 182 -3.61 2.51 -5.96
N GLY A 183 -4.79 2.21 -6.50
CA GLY A 183 -5.66 3.18 -7.14
C GLY A 183 -6.32 4.13 -6.12
N THR A 184 -7.14 5.06 -6.59
CA THR A 184 -7.85 5.98 -5.70
C THR A 184 -8.78 5.20 -4.78
N ASN A 185 -8.64 5.44 -3.46
CA ASN A 185 -9.36 4.71 -2.44
C ASN A 185 -10.82 5.17 -2.31
N TYR A 186 -11.61 4.51 -1.47
CA TYR A 186 -12.94 4.98 -1.08
C TYR A 186 -12.85 6.04 0.04
N PRO A 187 -13.91 6.82 0.32
CA PRO A 187 -13.82 8.01 1.16
C PRO A 187 -13.28 7.83 2.59
N THR A 188 -13.61 6.73 3.26
CA THR A 188 -13.07 6.38 4.59
C THR A 188 -11.69 5.72 4.52
N GLY A 189 -11.27 5.29 3.33
CA GLY A 189 -10.01 4.62 3.09
C GLY A 189 -8.81 5.53 3.32
N GLN A 190 -7.73 4.93 3.82
CA GLN A 190 -6.46 5.59 4.05
C GLN A 190 -5.94 6.24 2.75
N GLY A 191 -5.53 7.50 2.83
CA GLY A 191 -4.91 8.22 1.71
C GLY A 191 -5.89 8.77 0.67
N PHE A 192 -7.20 8.66 0.86
CA PHE A 192 -8.22 9.05 -0.12
C PHE A 192 -8.04 10.48 -0.65
N LEU A 193 -7.94 11.47 0.25
CA LEU A 193 -7.91 12.86 -0.19
C LEU A 193 -6.63 13.20 -0.97
N PRO A 194 -5.41 12.86 -0.53
CA PRO A 194 -4.22 13.07 -1.35
C PRO A 194 -4.29 12.40 -2.72
N GLN A 195 -4.87 11.20 -2.82
CA GLN A 195 -5.07 10.55 -4.12
C GLN A 195 -5.98 11.39 -5.03
N ILE A 196 -7.12 11.88 -4.53
CA ILE A 196 -8.01 12.80 -5.27
C ILE A 196 -7.27 14.08 -5.68
N VAL A 197 -6.45 14.65 -4.78
CA VAL A 197 -5.65 15.84 -5.10
C VAL A 197 -4.73 15.56 -6.29
N THR A 198 -4.07 14.41 -6.30
CA THR A 198 -3.11 14.03 -7.35
C THR A 198 -3.77 13.56 -8.65
N ASP A 199 -5.00 13.03 -8.59
CA ASP A 199 -5.81 12.72 -9.77
C ASP A 199 -6.12 13.97 -10.58
N PHE A 200 -6.42 15.06 -9.86
CA PHE A 200 -6.81 16.32 -10.47
C PHE A 200 -5.67 17.31 -10.63
N GLU A 201 -4.43 16.97 -10.28
CA GLU A 201 -3.30 17.90 -10.34
C GLU A 201 -3.19 18.54 -11.74
N ALA A 202 -3.15 19.87 -11.75
CA ALA A 202 -3.25 20.67 -12.95
C ALA A 202 -1.99 20.50 -13.83
N PHE A 203 -2.20 20.34 -15.14
CA PHE A 203 -1.14 20.29 -16.16
C PHE A 203 -0.02 19.27 -15.92
N GLU A 204 -0.27 18.21 -15.15
CA GLU A 204 0.71 17.18 -14.83
C GLU A 204 0.18 15.78 -15.15
N THR A 205 1.03 14.76 -15.21
CA THR A 205 0.52 13.38 -15.27
C THR A 205 -0.24 13.07 -13.98
N VAL A 206 -1.34 12.32 -14.09
CA VAL A 206 -2.11 11.86 -12.92
C VAL A 206 -1.17 11.15 -11.95
N GLY A 207 -1.15 11.58 -10.70
CA GLY A 207 -0.28 11.02 -9.66
C GLY A 207 1.17 11.53 -9.65
N SER A 208 1.56 12.49 -10.50
CA SER A 208 2.93 13.02 -10.57
C SER A 208 3.50 13.40 -9.20
N SER A 209 2.83 14.29 -8.45
CA SER A 209 3.30 14.74 -7.14
C SER A 209 3.45 13.59 -6.14
N LEU A 210 2.50 12.64 -6.14
CA LEU A 210 2.53 11.47 -5.27
C LEU A 210 3.69 10.53 -5.62
N TYR A 211 3.91 10.25 -6.90
CA TYR A 211 5.04 9.45 -7.37
C TYR A 211 6.37 10.08 -6.94
N LEU A 212 6.52 11.39 -7.16
CA LEU A 212 7.76 12.11 -6.88
C LEU A 212 8.10 12.16 -5.39
N SER A 213 7.08 12.30 -4.54
CA SER A 213 7.21 12.26 -3.09
C SER A 213 7.68 10.87 -2.60
N GLY A 214 7.13 9.79 -3.16
CA GLY A 214 7.50 8.41 -2.84
C GLY A 214 8.77 7.89 -3.53
N ARG A 215 9.25 8.58 -4.57
CA ARG A 215 10.22 8.06 -5.56
C ARG A 215 11.47 7.47 -4.93
N HIS A 216 12.06 8.14 -3.95
CA HIS A 216 13.29 7.66 -3.31
C HIS A 216 13.07 6.33 -2.58
N ARG A 217 11.96 6.19 -1.84
CA ARG A 217 11.64 4.97 -1.10
C ARG A 217 11.31 3.81 -2.04
N ILE A 218 10.66 4.09 -3.17
CA ILE A 218 10.45 3.09 -4.24
C ILE A 218 11.81 2.64 -4.79
N LYS A 219 12.69 3.58 -5.14
CA LYS A 219 14.02 3.27 -5.67
C LYS A 219 14.83 2.42 -4.70
N ASP A 220 14.81 2.76 -3.41
CA ASP A 220 15.52 2.01 -2.37
C ASP A 220 14.96 0.59 -2.17
N TRP A 221 13.65 0.42 -2.32
CA TRP A 221 13.04 -0.92 -2.30
C TRP A 221 13.40 -1.72 -3.56
N LEU A 222 13.37 -1.10 -4.74
CA LEU A 222 13.75 -1.74 -6.01
C LEU A 222 15.21 -2.18 -6.01
N SER A 223 16.13 -1.36 -5.48
CA SER A 223 17.56 -1.72 -5.42
C SER A 223 17.86 -2.91 -4.50
N ARG A 224 16.93 -3.26 -3.60
CA ARG A 224 17.02 -4.46 -2.73
C ARG A 224 16.55 -5.74 -3.41
N GLN A 225 15.86 -5.63 -4.53
CA GLN A 225 15.40 -6.81 -5.25
C GLN A 225 16.56 -7.39 -6.07
N LYS A 226 16.74 -8.70 -5.96
CA LYS A 226 17.77 -9.44 -6.72
C LYS A 226 17.46 -9.45 -8.21
N ASP A 227 16.19 -9.66 -8.52
CA ASP A 227 15.67 -9.76 -9.88
C ASP A 227 14.79 -8.55 -10.20
N LYS A 228 14.52 -8.34 -11.49
CA LYS A 228 13.62 -7.28 -11.95
C LYS A 228 12.20 -7.50 -11.40
N VAL A 229 11.49 -6.41 -11.15
CA VAL A 229 10.19 -6.42 -10.48
C VAL A 229 9.04 -6.30 -11.46
N HIS A 230 7.97 -7.07 -11.24
CA HIS A 230 6.72 -6.92 -11.95
C HIS A 230 5.82 -5.89 -11.25
N VAL A 231 5.41 -4.86 -11.99
CA VAL A 231 4.60 -3.76 -11.47
C VAL A 231 3.16 -3.90 -11.95
N CYS A 232 2.20 -3.69 -11.04
CA CYS A 232 0.80 -3.57 -11.42
C CYS A 232 0.09 -2.44 -10.68
N GLY A 233 -0.98 -1.91 -11.28
CA GLY A 233 -1.85 -0.94 -10.65
C GLY A 233 -3.09 -0.66 -11.49
N ALA A 234 -4.18 -0.26 -10.82
CA ALA A 234 -5.42 0.16 -11.48
C ALA A 234 -5.66 1.66 -11.31
N SER A 235 -6.29 2.31 -12.30
CA SER A 235 -6.67 3.72 -12.23
C SER A 235 -5.47 4.63 -11.94
N LEU A 236 -5.51 5.47 -10.89
CA LEU A 236 -4.37 6.21 -10.37
C LEU A 236 -3.13 5.32 -10.19
N GLY A 237 -3.28 4.13 -9.63
CA GLY A 237 -2.18 3.18 -9.41
C GLY A 237 -1.54 2.72 -10.71
N GLY A 238 -2.35 2.53 -11.76
CA GLY A 238 -1.83 2.25 -13.10
C GLY A 238 -1.02 3.44 -13.64
N SER A 239 -1.50 4.67 -13.46
CA SER A 239 -0.79 5.90 -13.85
C SER A 239 0.56 6.04 -13.12
N LEU A 240 0.63 5.70 -11.82
CA LEU A 240 1.88 5.64 -11.05
C LEU A 240 2.83 4.57 -11.59
N GLY A 241 2.31 3.42 -12.01
CA GLY A 241 3.08 2.38 -12.70
C GLY A 241 3.69 2.88 -14.02
N LEU A 242 2.94 3.68 -14.80
CA LEU A 242 3.44 4.29 -16.03
C LEU A 242 4.52 5.35 -15.76
N LEU A 243 4.37 6.14 -14.70
CA LEU A 243 5.40 7.09 -14.25
C LEU A 243 6.69 6.37 -13.82
N LEU A 244 6.56 5.26 -13.09
CA LEU A 244 7.71 4.42 -12.73
C LEU A 244 8.37 3.81 -13.97
N ALA A 245 7.59 3.35 -14.96
CA ALA A 245 8.10 2.73 -16.18
C ALA A 245 9.02 3.68 -16.97
N VAL A 246 8.64 4.96 -17.09
CA VAL A 246 9.45 5.95 -17.83
C VAL A 246 10.69 6.42 -17.07
N ASP A 247 10.73 6.24 -15.76
CA ASP A 247 11.79 6.75 -14.88
C ASP A 247 12.80 5.67 -14.47
N LEU A 248 12.33 4.53 -13.98
CA LEU A 248 13.13 3.43 -13.42
C LEU A 248 12.89 2.10 -14.15
N GLY A 249 12.46 2.14 -15.42
CA GLY A 249 12.08 0.97 -16.21
C GLY A 249 13.14 -0.13 -16.30
N GLU A 250 14.42 0.21 -16.15
CA GLU A 250 15.52 -0.78 -16.15
C GLU A 250 15.44 -1.82 -15.03
N HIS A 251 14.81 -1.46 -13.91
CA HIS A 251 14.59 -2.33 -12.75
C HIS A 251 13.33 -3.19 -12.87
N LEU A 252 12.55 -3.02 -13.93
CA LEU A 252 11.23 -3.63 -14.07
C LEU A 252 11.29 -4.74 -15.10
N SER A 253 10.58 -5.83 -14.83
CA SER A 253 10.41 -6.95 -15.74
C SER A 253 9.19 -6.78 -16.64
N ARG A 254 8.14 -6.13 -16.11
CA ARG A 254 6.85 -5.87 -16.76
C ARG A 254 6.05 -4.84 -15.97
N VAL A 255 5.21 -4.08 -16.67
CA VAL A 255 4.22 -3.17 -16.06
C VAL A 255 2.84 -3.48 -16.63
N ASP A 256 1.90 -3.90 -15.78
CA ASP A 256 0.49 -4.09 -16.14
C ASP A 256 -0.37 -2.98 -15.53
N ALA A 257 -0.90 -2.09 -16.37
CA ALA A 257 -1.73 -0.98 -15.93
C ALA A 257 -3.19 -1.21 -16.34
N LEU A 258 -4.07 -1.36 -15.36
CA LEU A 258 -5.51 -1.55 -15.55
C LEU A 258 -6.25 -0.20 -15.54
N ASN A 259 -6.89 0.15 -16.67
CA ASN A 259 -7.65 1.39 -16.83
C ASN A 259 -6.93 2.66 -16.32
N PRO A 260 -5.61 2.85 -16.58
CA PRO A 260 -4.89 4.03 -16.11
C PRO A 260 -5.30 5.27 -16.90
N ALA A 261 -5.11 6.46 -16.33
CA ALA A 261 -4.96 7.65 -17.16
C ALA A 261 -3.57 7.61 -17.83
N GLY A 262 -3.48 8.00 -19.09
CA GLY A 262 -2.19 8.11 -19.79
C GLY A 262 -1.34 9.29 -19.28
N LEU A 263 -0.13 9.40 -19.82
CA LEU A 263 0.80 10.48 -19.49
C LEU A 263 0.30 11.84 -19.96
N HIS A 264 0.70 12.92 -19.28
CA HIS A 264 0.47 14.28 -19.74
C HIS A 264 1.55 14.73 -20.74
N HIS A 265 1.17 15.59 -21.69
CA HIS A 265 2.10 16.21 -22.63
C HIS A 265 2.75 17.45 -22.00
N LEU A 266 3.93 17.26 -21.41
CA LEU A 266 4.72 18.33 -20.82
C LEU A 266 5.81 18.81 -21.79
N GLU A 267 5.88 20.13 -21.99
CA GLU A 267 7.00 20.80 -22.67
C GLU A 267 7.60 21.89 -21.76
N PRO A 268 8.85 21.75 -21.28
CA PRO A 268 9.76 20.62 -21.50
C PRO A 268 9.30 19.34 -20.79
N LYS A 269 9.74 18.17 -21.29
CA LYS A 269 9.47 16.88 -20.64
C LYS A 269 10.01 16.88 -19.20
N SER A 270 9.33 16.16 -18.32
CA SER A 270 9.81 15.91 -16.96
C SER A 270 11.24 15.34 -16.99
N LYS A 271 12.10 15.82 -16.09
CA LYS A 271 13.46 15.27 -15.92
C LYS A 271 13.47 13.81 -15.48
N TYR A 272 12.33 13.24 -15.12
CA TYR A 272 12.17 11.84 -14.75
C TYR A 272 11.61 10.99 -15.90
N ASP A 273 11.17 11.59 -17.01
CA ASP A 273 10.84 10.83 -18.23
C ASP A 273 12.14 10.49 -18.97
N GLN A 274 12.71 9.34 -18.63
CA GLN A 274 13.94 8.81 -19.21
C GLN A 274 13.67 7.73 -20.26
N TRP A 275 12.41 7.52 -20.67
CA TRP A 275 11.99 6.39 -21.50
C TRP A 275 12.88 6.20 -22.75
N GLU A 276 13.17 7.28 -23.47
CA GLU A 276 14.01 7.21 -24.69
C GLU A 276 15.50 6.93 -24.42
N LYS A 277 15.95 7.08 -23.17
CA LYS A 277 17.33 6.82 -22.76
C LYS A 277 17.53 5.44 -22.13
N LEU A 278 16.45 4.73 -21.82
CA LEU A 278 16.53 3.38 -21.27
C LEU A 278 17.12 2.43 -22.32
N THR A 279 18.20 1.73 -21.95
CA THR A 279 18.84 0.71 -22.79
C THR A 279 18.04 -0.59 -22.83
N SER A 280 17.35 -0.91 -21.73
CA SER A 280 16.46 -2.05 -21.58
C SER A 280 15.11 -1.55 -21.09
N LYS A 281 14.12 -1.50 -22.00
CA LYS A 281 12.75 -1.12 -21.66
C LYS A 281 11.95 -2.35 -21.21
N PRO A 282 11.16 -2.26 -20.12
CA PRO A 282 10.21 -3.30 -19.76
C PRO A 282 9.02 -3.31 -20.74
N PRO A 283 8.36 -4.46 -20.97
CA PRO A 283 7.04 -4.47 -21.55
C PRO A 283 6.07 -3.68 -20.65
N VAL A 284 5.34 -2.75 -21.26
CA VAL A 284 4.29 -1.96 -20.60
C VAL A 284 2.98 -2.29 -21.29
N ILE A 285 2.07 -2.91 -20.55
CA ILE A 285 0.80 -3.42 -21.03
C ILE A 285 -0.33 -2.63 -20.38
N ILE A 286 -1.15 -1.99 -21.21
CA ILE A 286 -2.27 -1.15 -20.78
C ILE A 286 -3.57 -1.87 -21.12
N GLN A 287 -4.36 -2.20 -20.10
CA GLN A 287 -5.68 -2.78 -20.28
C GLN A 287 -6.73 -1.67 -20.26
N GLN A 288 -7.41 -1.46 -21.37
CA GLN A 288 -8.56 -0.56 -21.51
C GLN A 288 -9.83 -1.40 -21.55
N GLN A 289 -10.52 -1.52 -20.41
CA GLN A 289 -11.70 -2.36 -20.29
C GLN A 289 -12.95 -1.67 -20.81
N GLY A 290 -13.71 -2.39 -21.65
CA GLY A 290 -15.02 -1.97 -22.12
C GLY A 290 -15.04 -0.53 -22.61
N ASP A 291 -15.87 0.29 -21.98
CA ASP A 291 -16.04 1.72 -22.27
C ASP A 291 -15.48 2.63 -21.16
N ASP A 292 -14.54 2.14 -20.35
CA ASP A 292 -13.94 2.89 -19.23
C ASP A 292 -13.58 4.35 -19.61
N PRO A 293 -14.10 5.36 -18.89
CA PRO A 293 -13.88 6.75 -19.25
C PRO A 293 -12.49 7.28 -18.90
N VAL A 294 -11.78 6.66 -17.94
CA VAL A 294 -10.51 7.19 -17.42
C VAL A 294 -9.38 6.93 -18.40
N SER A 295 -9.28 5.71 -18.91
CA SER A 295 -8.25 5.30 -19.87
C SER A 295 -8.42 5.88 -21.27
N LEU A 296 -9.44 6.71 -21.48
CA LEU A 296 -9.58 7.57 -22.65
C LEU A 296 -8.70 8.83 -22.58
N LEU A 297 -8.16 9.18 -21.41
CA LEU A 297 -7.37 10.39 -21.20
C LEU A 297 -5.87 10.11 -21.22
N GLY A 298 -5.09 11.15 -21.52
CA GLY A 298 -3.63 11.10 -21.54
C GLY A 298 -3.04 10.48 -22.81
N LEU A 299 -1.72 10.31 -22.79
CA LEU A 299 -0.90 9.85 -23.90
C LEU A 299 -0.14 8.57 -23.57
N TRP A 300 0.11 7.79 -24.60
CA TRP A 300 0.88 6.55 -24.54
C TRP A 300 2.23 6.71 -25.23
N LYS A 301 3.27 6.00 -24.78
CA LYS A 301 4.50 5.85 -25.58
C LYS A 301 4.21 4.94 -26.79
N SER A 302 4.96 5.15 -27.89
CA SER A 302 4.70 4.46 -29.17
C SER A 302 4.97 2.96 -29.13
N ASP A 303 5.83 2.51 -28.22
CA ASP A 303 6.26 1.13 -28.02
C ASP A 303 5.54 0.41 -26.87
N TRP A 304 4.51 1.02 -26.27
CA TRP A 304 3.65 0.37 -25.27
C TRP A 304 2.57 -0.48 -25.92
N GLU A 305 2.20 -1.60 -25.29
CA GLU A 305 1.12 -2.45 -25.78
C GLU A 305 -0.21 -2.04 -25.14
N ILE A 306 -1.16 -1.64 -25.97
CA ILE A 306 -2.50 -1.25 -25.51
C ILE A 306 -3.49 -2.34 -25.90
N LEU A 307 -4.12 -2.94 -24.92
CA LEU A 307 -5.16 -3.96 -25.09
C LEU A 307 -6.52 -3.33 -24.80
N HIS A 308 -7.37 -3.27 -25.83
CA HIS A 308 -8.80 -3.06 -25.59
C HIS A 308 -9.43 -4.40 -25.21
N VAL A 309 -10.00 -4.46 -24.00
CA VAL A 309 -10.54 -5.67 -23.38
C VAL A 309 -12.05 -5.62 -23.48
N SER A 310 -12.61 -6.44 -24.38
CA SER A 310 -14.06 -6.53 -24.62
C SER A 310 -14.64 -7.74 -23.89
N PRO A 311 -15.38 -7.55 -22.78
CA PRO A 311 -15.99 -8.65 -22.03
C PRO A 311 -17.20 -9.25 -22.77
N PRO A 312 -17.62 -10.47 -22.40
CA PRO A 312 -18.93 -11.01 -22.76
C PRO A 312 -20.06 -10.09 -22.26
N PRO A 313 -21.12 -9.82 -23.06
CA PRO A 313 -22.19 -8.89 -22.69
C PRO A 313 -22.88 -9.21 -21.35
N GLU A 314 -23.04 -10.48 -21.02
CA GLU A 314 -23.66 -10.96 -19.80
C GLU A 314 -22.80 -10.81 -18.54
N LYS A 315 -21.50 -10.53 -18.71
CA LYS A 315 -20.54 -10.28 -17.62
C LYS A 315 -20.27 -8.80 -17.40
N LYS A 316 -20.57 -7.96 -18.39
CA LYS A 316 -20.31 -6.52 -18.38
C LYS A 316 -21.18 -5.81 -17.33
N GLY A 317 -20.61 -4.80 -16.68
CA GLY A 317 -21.35 -3.92 -15.78
C GLY A 317 -22.43 -3.10 -16.49
N PRO A 318 -23.36 -2.50 -15.73
CA PRO A 318 -24.52 -1.78 -16.26
C PRO A 318 -24.16 -0.44 -16.91
N ASN A 319 -22.96 0.09 -16.66
CA ASN A 319 -22.52 1.38 -17.20
C ASN A 319 -20.98 1.41 -17.36
N PRO A 320 -20.45 2.38 -18.12
CA PRO A 320 -19.01 2.52 -18.36
C PRO A 320 -18.14 2.72 -17.10
N PHE A 321 -18.70 3.27 -16.02
CA PHE A 321 -17.95 3.42 -14.77
C PHE A 321 -17.70 2.07 -14.10
N CYS A 322 -18.58 1.08 -14.29
CA CYS A 322 -18.32 -0.27 -13.81
C CYS A 322 -17.14 -0.92 -14.54
N ASP A 323 -16.97 -0.66 -15.84
CA ASP A 323 -15.81 -1.16 -16.59
C ASP A 323 -14.47 -0.64 -16.02
N HIS A 324 -14.49 0.46 -15.25
CA HIS A 324 -13.30 1.02 -14.61
C HIS A 324 -12.66 0.09 -13.57
N PHE A 325 -13.47 -0.66 -12.82
CA PHE A 325 -13.02 -1.41 -11.64
C PHE A 325 -13.25 -2.92 -11.73
N MET A 326 -13.81 -3.42 -12.82
CA MET A 326 -14.04 -4.86 -12.99
C MET A 326 -12.77 -5.54 -13.53
N ASN A 327 -12.69 -6.86 -13.39
CA ASN A 327 -11.65 -7.68 -13.99
C ASN A 327 -12.27 -8.59 -15.05
N TYR A 328 -12.23 -8.13 -16.31
CA TYR A 328 -12.78 -8.88 -17.43
C TYR A 328 -11.82 -9.90 -18.03
N ALA A 329 -10.56 -9.93 -17.61
CA ALA A 329 -9.58 -10.85 -18.18
C ALA A 329 -9.85 -12.32 -17.86
N GLY A 330 -10.71 -12.62 -16.86
CA GLY A 330 -10.97 -13.98 -16.39
C GLY A 330 -11.89 -14.81 -17.27
N PHE A 331 -12.59 -14.23 -18.26
CA PHE A 331 -13.58 -14.98 -19.05
C PHE A 331 -13.02 -15.54 -20.35
N ALA A 332 -13.43 -16.76 -20.69
CA ALA A 332 -12.96 -17.47 -21.88
C ALA A 332 -13.28 -16.71 -23.18
N ASP A 333 -14.44 -16.04 -23.20
CA ASP A 333 -14.93 -15.29 -24.35
C ASP A 333 -14.51 -13.83 -24.38
N THR A 334 -13.73 -13.36 -23.40
CA THR A 334 -13.14 -12.01 -23.45
C THR A 334 -12.21 -11.89 -24.65
N VAL A 335 -12.40 -10.82 -25.42
CA VAL A 335 -11.58 -10.51 -26.60
C VAL A 335 -10.60 -9.40 -26.25
N PHE A 336 -9.33 -9.64 -26.51
CA PHE A 336 -8.23 -8.70 -26.32
C PHE A 336 -7.76 -8.21 -27.69
N THR A 337 -7.89 -6.90 -27.94
CA THR A 337 -7.53 -6.28 -29.23
C THR A 337 -6.38 -5.32 -29.06
N TYR A 338 -5.26 -5.56 -29.75
CA TYR A 338 -4.09 -4.68 -29.72
C TYR A 338 -4.36 -3.39 -30.47
N MET A 339 -4.18 -2.25 -29.81
CA MET A 339 -4.46 -0.93 -30.34
C MET A 339 -3.18 -0.14 -30.61
N ASP A 340 -3.17 0.59 -31.72
CA ASP A 340 -2.09 1.53 -32.06
C ASP A 340 -1.98 2.69 -31.06
N PRO A 341 -0.87 2.84 -30.32
CA PRO A 341 -0.65 3.97 -29.42
C PRO A 341 -0.66 5.33 -30.12
N GLU A 342 -0.02 5.45 -31.28
CA GLU A 342 0.09 6.72 -32.00
C GLU A 342 -1.26 7.16 -32.55
N GLN A 343 -2.02 6.23 -33.12
CA GLN A 343 -3.35 6.54 -33.60
C GLN A 343 -4.31 6.88 -32.44
N GLN A 344 -4.20 6.20 -31.29
CA GLN A 344 -4.97 6.57 -30.10
C GLN A 344 -4.62 7.99 -29.64
N ASN A 345 -3.33 8.33 -29.53
CA ASN A 345 -2.85 9.65 -29.17
C ASN A 345 -3.38 10.74 -30.11
N ALA A 346 -3.33 10.49 -31.43
CA ALA A 346 -3.83 11.41 -32.45
C ALA A 346 -5.34 11.68 -32.29
N LYS A 347 -6.15 10.63 -32.07
CA LYS A 347 -7.60 10.75 -31.84
C LYS A 347 -7.95 11.49 -30.55
N ARG A 348 -7.05 11.47 -29.57
CA ARG A 348 -7.23 12.03 -28.23
C ARG A 348 -6.85 13.49 -28.10
N LYS A 349 -6.16 14.08 -29.08
CA LYS A 349 -5.54 15.42 -28.96
C LYS A 349 -6.50 16.50 -28.42
N THR A 350 -7.67 16.64 -29.02
CA THR A 350 -8.66 17.65 -28.60
C THR A 350 -9.24 17.33 -27.22
N ARG A 351 -9.56 16.06 -26.94
CA ARG A 351 -10.07 15.61 -25.64
C ARG A 351 -9.04 15.85 -24.53
N ASN A 352 -7.77 15.54 -24.78
CA ASN A 352 -6.70 15.75 -23.83
C ASN A 352 -6.51 17.24 -23.53
N LEU A 353 -6.56 18.10 -24.54
CA LEU A 353 -6.48 19.54 -24.30
C LEU A 353 -7.67 20.04 -23.46
N LEU A 354 -8.90 19.69 -23.84
CA LEU A 354 -10.11 20.23 -23.19
C LEU A 354 -10.36 19.66 -21.79
N PHE A 355 -10.30 18.34 -21.64
CA PHE A 355 -10.68 17.68 -20.38
C PHE A 355 -9.48 17.38 -19.50
N TYR A 356 -8.43 16.79 -20.07
CA TYR A 356 -7.26 16.35 -19.29
C TYR A 356 -6.36 17.50 -18.86
N SER A 357 -6.23 18.55 -19.68
CA SER A 357 -5.51 19.77 -19.32
C SER A 357 -6.45 20.81 -18.73
N ILE A 358 -7.32 21.43 -19.54
CA ILE A 358 -8.08 22.62 -19.11
C ILE A 358 -9.12 22.27 -18.03
N GLY A 359 -10.02 21.33 -18.30
CA GLY A 359 -11.12 20.97 -17.40
C GLY A 359 -10.63 20.47 -16.04
N ARG A 360 -9.65 19.57 -16.05
CA ARG A 360 -8.99 19.08 -14.83
C ARG A 360 -8.34 20.22 -14.04
N SER A 361 -7.60 21.13 -14.70
CA SER A 361 -7.00 22.29 -14.03
C SER A 361 -8.03 23.25 -13.43
N VAL A 362 -9.18 23.45 -14.09
CA VAL A 362 -10.28 24.25 -13.55
C VAL A 362 -10.82 23.64 -12.26
N VAL A 363 -11.09 22.33 -12.24
CA VAL A 363 -11.54 21.63 -11.02
C VAL A 363 -10.48 21.71 -9.92
N TYR A 364 -9.21 21.53 -10.27
CA TYR A 364 -8.10 21.61 -9.32
C TYR A 364 -8.02 22.96 -8.62
N TYR A 365 -7.91 24.04 -9.39
CA TYR A 365 -7.69 25.38 -8.83
C TYR A 365 -8.94 25.99 -8.20
N LEU A 366 -10.14 25.67 -8.68
CA LEU A 366 -11.38 26.25 -8.15
C LEU A 366 -11.98 25.45 -6.98
N MET A 367 -11.75 24.13 -6.92
CA MET A 367 -12.40 23.26 -5.93
C MET A 367 -11.40 22.59 -4.99
N ILE A 368 -10.47 21.81 -5.55
CA ILE A 368 -9.65 20.87 -4.78
C ILE A 368 -8.56 21.59 -4.00
N SER A 369 -7.82 22.48 -4.65
CA SER A 369 -6.73 23.24 -4.02
C SER A 369 -7.25 24.18 -2.91
N PRO A 370 -8.31 24.99 -3.12
CA PRO A 370 -8.90 25.78 -2.03
C PRO A 370 -9.41 24.92 -0.87
N TYR A 371 -10.05 23.78 -1.15
CA TYR A 371 -10.49 22.87 -0.10
C TYR A 371 -9.29 22.34 0.71
N THR A 372 -8.26 21.85 0.02
CA THR A 372 -7.12 21.15 0.63
C THR A 372 -6.22 22.08 1.43
N HIS A 373 -5.97 23.30 0.93
CA HIS A 373 -4.99 24.22 1.54
C HIS A 373 -5.63 25.31 2.40
N ILE A 374 -6.93 25.58 2.27
CA ILE A 374 -7.61 26.66 3.02
C ILE A 374 -8.70 26.08 3.91
N LEU A 375 -9.75 25.49 3.33
CA LEU A 375 -10.95 25.11 4.09
C LEU A 375 -10.67 23.99 5.08
N ARG A 376 -9.97 22.94 4.65
CA ARG A 376 -9.66 21.77 5.47
C ARG A 376 -8.73 22.12 6.65
N PRO A 377 -7.60 22.81 6.46
CA PRO A 377 -6.78 23.28 7.58
C PRO A 377 -7.55 24.20 8.53
N ALA A 378 -8.35 25.13 8.02
CA ALA A 378 -9.17 26.01 8.85
C ALA A 378 -10.21 25.23 9.67
N TRP A 379 -10.89 24.26 9.06
CA TRP A 379 -11.85 23.38 9.74
C TRP A 379 -11.20 22.57 10.86
N TYR A 380 -10.00 22.05 10.63
CA TYR A 380 -9.31 21.32 11.68
C TYR A 380 -8.78 22.22 12.78
N TYR A 381 -8.23 23.37 12.40
CA TYR A 381 -7.85 24.38 13.37
C TYR A 381 -9.04 24.78 14.23
N THR A 382 -10.24 24.98 13.66
CA THR A 382 -11.44 25.28 14.45
C THR A 382 -11.88 24.08 15.27
N LYS A 383 -11.88 22.84 14.76
CA LYS A 383 -12.27 21.65 15.54
C LYS A 383 -11.35 21.41 16.73
N ASP A 384 -10.05 21.55 16.55
CA ASP A 384 -9.03 21.34 17.58
C ASP A 384 -8.99 22.55 18.54
N SER A 385 -9.18 23.76 18.01
CA SER A 385 -9.34 24.97 18.82
C SER A 385 -10.68 25.02 19.54
N ILE A 386 -11.76 24.41 19.07
CA ILE A 386 -13.06 24.34 19.77
C ILE A 386 -12.96 23.38 20.95
N LYS A 387 -12.20 22.28 20.83
CA LYS A 387 -11.88 21.42 21.98
C LYS A 387 -11.07 22.19 23.02
N SER A 388 -10.03 22.91 22.61
CA SER A 388 -9.20 23.74 23.50
C SER A 388 -9.95 24.97 24.05
N ALA A 389 -10.76 25.62 23.22
CA ALA A 389 -11.59 26.77 23.56
C ALA A 389 -12.77 26.36 24.43
N SER A 390 -13.30 25.14 24.34
CA SER A 390 -14.31 24.65 25.28
C SER A 390 -13.73 24.50 26.69
N LEU A 391 -12.47 24.07 26.83
CA LEU A 391 -11.73 24.04 28.11
C LEU A 391 -11.40 25.44 28.62
N ILE A 392 -10.96 26.35 27.75
CA ILE A 392 -10.70 27.75 28.10
C ILE A 392 -12.00 28.48 28.46
N PHE A 393 -13.09 28.23 27.72
CA PHE A 393 -14.42 28.79 27.98
C PHE A 393 -15.01 28.25 29.27
N LEU A 394 -14.82 26.96 29.61
CA LEU A 394 -15.17 26.40 30.92
C LEU A 394 -14.35 27.03 32.05
N ALA A 395 -13.04 27.26 31.86
CA ALA A 395 -12.18 27.92 32.84
C ALA A 395 -12.56 29.40 33.03
N VAL A 396 -12.92 30.10 31.96
CA VAL A 396 -13.41 31.50 31.98
C VAL A 396 -14.78 31.57 32.63
N LEU A 397 -15.69 30.63 32.36
CA LEU A 397 -16.99 30.55 33.02
C LEU A 397 -16.87 30.20 34.51
N ALA A 398 -15.95 29.32 34.88
CA ALA A 398 -15.65 29.01 36.28
C ALA A 398 -15.04 30.24 37.01
N GLY A 399 -14.11 30.95 36.37
CA GLY A 399 -13.54 32.20 36.89
C GLY A 399 -14.57 33.33 37.00
N ALA A 400 -15.44 33.49 35.99
CA ALA A 400 -16.56 34.42 36.02
C ALA A 400 -17.59 34.06 37.11
N GLY A 401 -17.86 32.76 37.31
CA GLY A 401 -18.72 32.26 38.37
C GLY A 401 -18.20 32.59 39.78
N VAL A 402 -16.89 32.46 40.00
CA VAL A 402 -16.23 32.87 41.27
C VAL A 402 -16.32 34.38 41.47
N LEU A 403 -16.08 35.19 40.42
CA LEU A 403 -16.17 36.65 40.48
C LEU A 403 -17.60 37.15 40.74
N ILE A 404 -18.60 36.51 40.13
CA ILE A 404 -20.02 36.79 40.36
C ILE A 404 -20.40 36.40 41.80
N GLY A 405 -19.92 35.24 42.29
CA GLY A 405 -20.10 34.83 43.68
C GLY A 405 -19.53 35.83 44.69
N LEU A 406 -18.29 36.30 44.48
CA LEU A 406 -17.63 37.30 45.32
C LEU A 406 -18.29 38.69 45.29
N ALA A 407 -18.86 39.07 44.15
CA ALA A 407 -19.64 40.32 44.00
C ALA A 407 -21.00 40.22 44.70
N ILE A 408 -21.70 39.09 44.60
CA ILE A 408 -22.98 38.85 45.29
C ILE A 408 -22.79 38.81 46.81
N THR A 409 -21.67 38.28 47.31
CA THR A 409 -21.33 38.29 48.76
C THR A 409 -20.85 39.66 49.26
N GLY A 410 -20.80 40.68 48.41
CA GLY A 410 -20.44 42.06 48.79
C GLY A 410 -18.95 42.30 49.05
N ILE A 411 -18.08 41.36 48.67
CA ILE A 411 -16.63 41.42 48.93
C ILE A 411 -15.92 42.26 47.84
N LEU A 412 -16.49 42.35 46.63
CA LEU A 412 -15.90 43.10 45.51
C LEU A 412 -16.77 44.32 45.11
N PRO A 413 -16.23 45.56 45.10
CA PRO A 413 -16.95 46.74 44.62
C PRO A 413 -17.32 46.66 43.12
N PRO A 414 -18.49 47.18 42.69
CA PRO A 414 -18.98 47.08 41.31
C PRO A 414 -18.06 47.69 40.24
N LEU A 415 -17.32 48.76 40.57
CA LEU A 415 -16.35 49.37 39.66
C LEU A 415 -15.12 48.48 39.41
N LEU A 416 -14.70 47.67 40.38
CA LEU A 416 -13.59 46.73 40.23
C LEU A 416 -14.00 45.48 39.44
N PHE A 417 -15.28 45.11 39.45
CA PHE A 417 -15.82 44.02 38.64
C PHE A 417 -15.70 44.32 37.13
N ILE A 418 -16.04 45.53 36.70
CA ILE A 418 -15.93 45.95 35.29
C ILE A 418 -14.46 46.01 34.85
N GLY A 419 -13.57 46.50 35.72
CA GLY A 419 -12.13 46.48 35.48
C GLY A 419 -11.55 45.06 35.38
N ALA A 420 -11.99 44.13 36.25
CA ALA A 420 -11.55 42.74 36.23
C ALA A 420 -12.03 42.00 34.96
N VAL A 421 -13.25 42.25 34.49
CA VAL A 421 -13.79 41.66 33.25
C VAL A 421 -13.02 42.14 32.02
N ALA A 422 -12.66 43.43 31.95
CA ALA A 422 -11.86 43.98 30.86
C ALA A 422 -10.41 43.44 30.86
N VAL A 423 -9.82 43.26 32.05
CA VAL A 423 -8.49 42.66 32.21
C VAL A 423 -8.50 41.17 31.85
N PHE A 424 -9.56 40.41 32.18
CA PHE A 424 -9.71 39.01 31.77
C PHE A 424 -9.93 38.86 30.25
N ALA A 425 -10.61 39.82 29.59
CA ALA A 425 -10.77 39.84 28.13
C ALA A 425 -9.45 40.14 27.37
N ILE A 426 -8.61 41.00 27.94
CA ILE A 426 -7.27 41.31 27.40
C ILE A 426 -6.28 40.19 27.72
N LEU A 427 -6.34 39.59 28.92
CA LEU A 427 -5.54 38.42 29.27
C LEU A 427 -5.91 37.21 28.42
N SER A 428 -7.19 36.95 28.13
CA SER A 428 -7.62 35.83 27.28
C SER A 428 -7.16 35.96 25.82
N SER A 429 -7.06 37.17 25.28
CA SER A 429 -6.44 37.40 23.96
C SER A 429 -4.91 37.29 24.00
N LEU A 430 -4.27 37.67 25.12
CA LEU A 430 -2.85 37.43 25.39
C LEU A 430 -2.52 35.97 25.73
N PHE A 431 -3.48 35.12 26.14
CA PHE A 431 -3.30 33.67 26.37
C PHE A 431 -3.49 32.83 25.09
N LEU A 432 -4.14 33.39 24.06
CA LEU A 432 -4.19 32.79 22.71
C LEU A 432 -2.82 32.80 22.03
N ILE A 433 -1.97 33.80 22.31
CA ILE A 433 -0.63 33.90 21.71
C ILE A 433 0.32 32.80 22.27
N PRO A 434 0.41 32.54 23.59
CA PRO A 434 1.09 31.38 24.17
C PRO A 434 0.46 30.05 23.79
N ALA A 435 -0.85 29.97 23.50
CA ALA A 435 -1.47 28.73 23.01
C ALA A 435 -1.11 28.45 21.54
N VAL A 436 -1.03 29.47 20.69
CA VAL A 436 -0.52 29.38 19.31
C VAL A 436 0.99 29.12 19.34
N MET A 437 1.75 29.82 20.18
CA MET A 437 3.18 29.57 20.36
C MET A 437 3.46 28.22 21.01
N ASN A 438 2.67 27.74 21.98
CA ASN A 438 2.79 26.38 22.52
C ASN A 438 2.27 25.34 21.55
N ALA A 439 1.31 25.59 20.66
CA ALA A 439 0.98 24.64 19.60
C ALA A 439 2.15 24.50 18.60
N VAL A 440 2.84 25.60 18.31
CA VAL A 440 4.05 25.63 17.48
C VAL A 440 5.26 25.02 18.22
N LEU A 441 5.46 25.35 19.51
CA LEU A 441 6.60 24.93 20.34
C LEU A 441 6.42 23.52 20.93
N SER A 442 5.21 23.10 21.32
CA SER A 442 4.90 21.73 21.77
C SER A 442 4.93 20.75 20.61
N ASN A 443 4.57 21.16 19.39
CA ASN A 443 4.90 20.38 18.21
C ASN A 443 6.42 20.27 18.04
N GLN A 444 7.21 21.35 18.22
CA GLN A 444 8.68 21.28 18.23
C GLN A 444 9.27 20.42 19.38
N THR A 445 8.65 20.38 20.56
CA THR A 445 9.11 19.53 21.68
C THR A 445 8.67 18.07 21.52
N SER A 446 7.50 17.82 20.92
CA SER A 446 7.09 16.48 20.49
C SER A 446 7.96 15.96 19.35
N LEU A 447 8.42 16.83 18.45
CA LEU A 447 9.43 16.53 17.42
C LEU A 447 10.80 16.16 18.02
N ALA A 448 11.12 16.64 19.23
CA ALA A 448 12.32 16.25 19.96
C ALA A 448 12.12 15.00 20.84
N GLN A 449 10.87 14.58 21.11
CA GLN A 449 10.56 13.40 21.92
C GLN A 449 10.16 12.16 21.10
N ASP A 450 9.64 12.33 19.88
CA ASP A 450 9.21 11.22 19.00
C ASP A 450 10.34 10.73 18.08
N THR A 451 11.50 11.38 18.13
CA THR A 451 12.62 11.13 17.20
C THR A 451 13.58 10.01 17.57
N ASP A 452 13.38 9.28 18.69
CA ASP A 452 14.36 8.25 19.05
C ASP A 452 13.86 6.84 19.37
N ASN A 453 12.55 6.54 19.48
CA ASN A 453 12.16 5.18 19.91
C ASN A 453 10.89 4.51 19.33
N GLN A 454 9.99 5.19 18.61
CA GLN A 454 8.74 4.56 18.14
C GLN A 454 8.52 4.71 16.64
N ILE A 455 8.41 3.59 15.91
CA ILE A 455 7.99 3.60 14.49
C ILE A 455 6.55 4.15 14.43
N ASN A 456 6.37 5.26 13.72
CA ASN A 456 5.06 5.88 13.50
C ASN A 456 4.33 5.13 12.36
N TYR A 457 3.54 4.11 12.70
CA TYR A 457 2.68 3.42 11.72
C TYR A 457 1.50 4.28 11.27
N ALA A 458 1.08 4.09 10.02
CA ALA A 458 -0.24 4.55 9.57
C ALA A 458 -1.32 3.73 10.26
N GLN A 459 -2.53 4.28 10.35
CA GLN A 459 -3.63 3.63 11.05
C GLN A 459 -3.90 2.21 10.54
N ILE A 460 -3.80 1.99 9.22
CA ILE A 460 -4.03 0.69 8.57
C ILE A 460 -2.89 -0.32 8.73
N HIS A 461 -1.71 0.12 9.19
CA HIS A 461 -0.54 -0.73 9.39
C HIS A 461 -0.18 -0.84 10.87
N ASP A 462 -1.08 -0.47 11.79
CA ASP A 462 -0.83 -0.61 13.22
C ASP A 462 -0.69 -2.11 13.57
N PRO A 463 0.42 -2.55 14.21
CA PRO A 463 0.61 -3.93 14.63
C PRO A 463 -0.50 -4.48 15.52
N ALA A 464 -1.24 -3.61 16.21
CA ALA A 464 -2.34 -3.98 17.08
C ALA A 464 -3.62 -4.40 16.34
N LEU A 465 -3.72 -4.12 15.03
CA LEU A 465 -4.87 -4.50 14.22
C LEU A 465 -5.05 -6.03 14.14
N PRO A 466 -6.30 -6.50 13.96
CA PRO A 466 -6.58 -7.93 13.90
C PRO A 466 -5.97 -8.55 12.64
N ARG A 467 -5.45 -9.77 12.80
CA ARG A 467 -4.78 -10.54 11.73
C ARG A 467 -5.51 -11.85 11.44
N ASN A 468 -5.37 -12.35 10.23
CA ASN A 468 -5.78 -13.71 9.86
C ASN A 468 -4.74 -14.73 10.37
N PRO A 469 -5.11 -15.71 11.21
CA PRO A 469 -4.15 -16.64 11.82
C PRO A 469 -3.28 -17.44 10.84
N GLU A 470 -3.86 -17.84 9.70
CA GLU A 470 -3.15 -18.56 8.62
C GLU A 470 -2.12 -17.71 7.89
N MET A 471 -2.37 -16.40 7.85
CA MET A 471 -1.55 -15.43 7.13
C MET A 471 -0.53 -14.75 8.06
N ASP A 472 -0.75 -14.75 9.39
CA ASP A 472 0.12 -14.09 10.36
C ASP A 472 1.57 -14.62 10.31
N LEU A 473 2.51 -13.73 9.99
CA LEU A 473 3.93 -14.04 9.87
C LEU A 473 4.55 -14.45 11.22
N TYR A 474 3.93 -14.06 12.33
CA TYR A 474 4.44 -14.23 13.69
C TYR A 474 3.87 -15.46 14.40
N ASN A 475 2.88 -16.13 13.80
CA ASN A 475 2.25 -17.31 14.37
C ASN A 475 3.31 -18.41 14.59
N LYS A 476 3.43 -18.88 15.84
CA LYS A 476 4.44 -19.87 16.25
C LYS A 476 4.13 -21.29 15.81
N GLU A 477 2.89 -21.56 15.45
CA GLU A 477 2.42 -22.85 14.92
C GLU A 477 2.83 -23.01 13.45
N HIS A 478 2.96 -21.90 12.71
CA HIS A 478 3.30 -21.87 11.28
C HIS A 478 4.80 -21.66 11.04
N GLN A 479 5.62 -22.55 11.60
CA GLN A 479 7.07 -22.53 11.38
C GLN A 479 7.44 -23.10 10.01
N ILE A 480 8.41 -22.45 9.38
CA ILE A 480 8.99 -22.85 8.09
C ILE A 480 10.48 -23.21 8.27
N GLU A 481 11.00 -23.94 7.29
CA GLU A 481 12.42 -24.29 7.19
C GLU A 481 13.17 -23.26 6.34
N VAL A 482 14.30 -22.79 6.85
CA VAL A 482 15.18 -21.83 6.16
C VAL A 482 16.57 -22.44 6.08
N ASN A 483 17.04 -22.67 4.85
CA ASN A 483 18.38 -23.18 4.59
C ASN A 483 19.36 -22.02 4.46
N LEU A 484 20.39 -22.02 5.31
CA LEU A 484 21.48 -21.06 5.29
C LEU A 484 22.81 -21.78 5.19
N THR A 485 23.71 -21.27 4.38
CA THR A 485 25.13 -21.63 4.45
C THR A 485 25.71 -21.16 5.78
N TYR A 486 26.79 -21.78 6.25
CA TYR A 486 27.48 -21.32 7.45
C TYR A 486 28.06 -19.91 7.27
N LYS A 487 28.43 -19.54 6.05
CA LYS A 487 28.77 -18.16 5.68
C LYS A 487 27.63 -17.17 5.94
N GLU A 488 26.42 -17.48 5.47
CA GLU A 488 25.22 -16.66 5.73
C GLU A 488 24.88 -16.65 7.22
N LEU A 489 24.96 -17.80 7.89
CA LEU A 489 24.73 -17.92 9.33
C LEU A 489 25.68 -17.03 10.14
N HIS A 490 26.97 -17.05 9.77
CA HIS A 490 28.01 -16.22 10.35
C HIS A 490 27.69 -14.74 10.16
N ALA A 491 27.47 -14.30 8.92
CA ALA A 491 27.17 -12.92 8.58
C ALA A 491 25.93 -12.41 9.35
N TYR A 492 24.84 -13.18 9.32
CA TYR A 492 23.61 -12.87 10.03
C TYR A 492 23.83 -12.68 11.53
N TYR A 493 24.46 -13.66 12.20
CA TYR A 493 24.64 -13.60 13.65
C TYR A 493 25.71 -12.61 14.08
N LYS A 494 26.75 -12.38 13.27
CA LYS A 494 27.73 -11.32 13.49
C LYS A 494 27.02 -9.97 13.53
N ALA A 495 26.33 -9.59 12.45
CA ALA A 495 25.61 -8.33 12.39
C ALA A 495 24.57 -8.18 13.52
N MET A 496 23.69 -9.16 13.70
CA MET A 496 22.60 -9.04 14.67
C MET A 496 23.03 -9.14 16.13
N ARG A 497 24.15 -9.81 16.45
CA ARG A 497 24.65 -9.89 17.82
C ARG A 497 25.54 -8.71 18.14
N THR A 498 26.49 -8.38 17.28
CA THR A 498 27.51 -7.37 17.61
C THR A 498 27.04 -5.95 17.32
N LEU A 499 26.35 -5.71 16.19
CA LEU A 499 25.94 -4.36 15.80
C LEU A 499 24.60 -3.95 16.43
N VAL A 500 23.58 -4.80 16.33
CA VAL A 500 22.21 -4.48 16.77
C VAL A 500 21.99 -4.75 18.26
N LYS A 501 22.55 -5.84 18.79
CA LYS A 501 22.29 -6.28 20.17
C LYS A 501 23.44 -6.01 21.14
N GLU A 502 24.57 -5.56 20.62
CA GLU A 502 25.78 -5.23 21.41
C GLU A 502 26.20 -6.40 22.33
N LYS A 503 26.21 -7.61 21.78
CA LYS A 503 26.62 -8.87 22.43
C LYS A 503 27.78 -9.50 21.70
N ASP A 504 28.60 -10.25 22.44
CA ASP A 504 29.65 -11.08 21.86
C ASP A 504 29.10 -12.01 20.77
N TYR A 505 29.87 -12.20 19.71
CA TYR A 505 29.48 -13.08 18.62
C TYR A 505 29.21 -14.51 19.12
N ILE A 506 30.14 -15.09 19.87
CA ILE A 506 29.95 -16.40 20.53
C ILE A 506 29.25 -16.20 21.88
N PRO A 507 28.08 -16.83 22.14
CA PRO A 507 27.43 -16.80 23.44
C PRO A 507 28.31 -17.43 24.54
N ALA A 508 28.33 -16.81 25.73
CA ALA A 508 29.05 -17.35 26.90
C ALA A 508 28.47 -18.68 27.40
N GLU A 509 27.13 -18.82 27.36
CA GLU A 509 26.42 -20.01 27.82
C GLU A 509 26.00 -20.92 26.67
N ASP A 510 26.21 -22.23 26.84
CA ASP A 510 25.87 -23.25 25.84
C ASP A 510 24.54 -23.97 26.10
N ILE A 511 23.49 -23.20 26.43
CA ILE A 511 22.24 -23.77 26.96
C ILE A 511 21.16 -23.94 25.87
N LYS A 512 21.23 -23.16 24.78
CA LYS A 512 20.16 -23.12 23.77
C LYS A 512 20.55 -23.83 22.48
N LYS A 513 19.87 -24.94 22.17
CA LYS A 513 19.85 -25.52 20.83
C LYS A 513 19.38 -24.49 19.81
N LEU A 514 20.00 -24.51 18.64
CA LEU A 514 19.51 -23.72 17.52
C LEU A 514 18.21 -24.38 17.02
N LYS A 515 17.13 -23.59 16.89
CA LYS A 515 15.82 -24.17 16.57
C LYS A 515 15.85 -24.90 15.22
N GLY A 516 15.45 -26.17 15.22
CA GLY A 516 15.49 -27.03 14.04
C GLY A 516 16.78 -27.86 13.92
N THR A 517 17.73 -27.75 14.85
CA THR A 517 18.97 -28.53 14.84
C THR A 517 19.19 -29.24 16.18
N GLU A 518 20.01 -30.31 16.15
CA GLU A 518 20.47 -31.00 17.36
C GLU A 518 21.68 -30.32 18.02
N VAL A 519 22.30 -29.38 17.31
CA VAL A 519 23.54 -28.72 17.71
C VAL A 519 23.23 -27.45 18.52
N SER A 520 24.08 -27.19 19.50
CA SER A 520 23.95 -25.97 20.29
C SER A 520 24.23 -24.74 19.45
N LYS A 521 23.56 -23.62 19.77
CA LYS A 521 23.80 -22.36 19.05
C LYS A 521 25.27 -21.93 19.15
N ARG A 522 25.92 -22.18 20.28
CA ARG A 522 27.33 -21.83 20.47
C ARG A 522 28.21 -22.63 19.50
N GLN A 523 28.02 -23.94 19.41
CA GLN A 523 28.80 -24.80 18.53
C GLN A 523 28.59 -24.42 17.06
N CYS A 524 27.34 -24.22 16.61
CA CYS A 524 27.09 -23.77 15.24
C CYS A 524 27.80 -22.46 14.89
N LEU A 525 27.88 -21.52 15.83
CA LEU A 525 28.57 -20.25 15.59
C LEU A 525 30.08 -20.39 15.52
N ILE A 526 30.67 -21.25 16.36
CA ILE A 526 32.10 -21.59 16.30
C ILE A 526 32.42 -22.21 14.95
N ASP A 527 31.68 -23.26 14.58
CA ASP A 527 31.88 -23.98 13.32
C ASP A 527 31.71 -23.06 12.10
N SER A 528 30.87 -22.02 12.20
CA SER A 528 30.67 -21.03 11.12
C SER A 528 31.80 -20.01 10.96
N GLN A 529 32.81 -20.03 11.83
CA GLN A 529 34.04 -19.25 11.65
C GLN A 529 35.09 -20.02 10.84
N GLU A 530 34.95 -21.34 10.71
CA GLU A 530 35.94 -22.19 10.04
C GLU A 530 35.74 -22.13 8.51
N PRO A 531 36.76 -21.73 7.73
CA PRO A 531 36.64 -21.57 6.28
C PRO A 531 36.19 -22.85 5.55
N GLU A 532 36.60 -24.03 6.02
CA GLU A 532 36.20 -25.32 5.45
C GLU A 532 34.70 -25.62 5.58
N ASN A 533 34.00 -24.92 6.48
CA ASN A 533 32.59 -25.11 6.72
C ASN A 533 31.70 -24.11 5.97
N GLU A 534 32.25 -23.08 5.30
CA GLU A 534 31.47 -21.95 4.75
C GLU A 534 30.25 -22.39 3.93
N GLU A 535 30.43 -23.36 3.04
CA GLU A 535 29.39 -23.86 2.12
C GLU A 535 28.47 -24.92 2.74
N ARG A 536 28.75 -25.38 3.97
CA ARG A 536 27.87 -26.33 4.65
C ARG A 536 26.54 -25.64 4.95
N VAL A 537 25.45 -26.35 4.74
CA VAL A 537 24.09 -25.83 4.94
C VAL A 537 23.56 -26.26 6.30
N VAL A 538 22.97 -25.31 7.02
CA VAL A 538 22.15 -25.54 8.20
C VAL A 538 20.69 -25.19 7.90
N THR A 539 19.78 -26.06 8.33
CA THR A 539 18.34 -25.82 8.24
C THR A 539 17.81 -25.30 9.57
N LEU A 540 17.24 -24.10 9.56
CA LEU A 540 16.63 -23.46 10.72
C LEU A 540 15.12 -23.63 10.66
N LYS A 541 14.51 -24.00 11.78
CA LYS A 541 13.04 -24.00 11.93
C LYS A 541 12.59 -22.74 12.65
N THR A 542 11.85 -21.86 11.96
CA THR A 542 11.53 -20.52 12.46
C THR A 542 10.20 -19.98 11.94
N THR A 543 9.67 -18.92 12.54
CA THR A 543 8.48 -18.23 12.01
C THR A 543 8.78 -17.52 10.69
N LYS A 544 7.75 -17.30 9.86
CA LYS A 544 7.88 -16.58 8.58
C LYS A 544 8.47 -15.18 8.77
N ALA A 545 8.01 -14.42 9.78
CA ALA A 545 8.54 -13.10 10.12
C ALA A 545 10.05 -13.12 10.37
N LYS A 546 10.55 -14.19 11.01
CA LYS A 546 11.96 -14.34 11.30
C LYS A 546 12.77 -14.73 10.06
N ALA A 547 12.20 -15.53 9.16
CA ALA A 547 12.80 -15.84 7.88
C ALA A 547 12.98 -14.58 7.03
N VAL A 548 11.94 -13.74 6.94
CA VAL A 548 11.98 -12.42 6.27
C VAL A 548 13.07 -11.53 6.86
N GLN A 549 13.12 -11.40 8.20
CA GLN A 549 14.19 -10.65 8.86
C GLN A 549 15.59 -11.17 8.52
N ILE A 550 15.81 -12.49 8.49
CA ILE A 550 17.11 -13.07 8.12
C ILE A 550 17.46 -12.66 6.69
N LYS A 551 16.53 -12.82 5.75
CA LYS A 551 16.69 -12.42 4.35
C LYS A 551 17.08 -10.95 4.24
N HIS A 552 16.29 -10.04 4.81
CA HIS A 552 16.57 -8.60 4.77
C HIS A 552 17.93 -8.25 5.41
N THR A 553 18.29 -8.88 6.52
CA THR A 553 19.59 -8.68 7.17
C THR A 553 20.73 -9.03 6.22
N LEU A 554 20.64 -10.19 5.56
CA LEU A 554 21.67 -10.63 4.61
C LEU A 554 21.74 -9.70 3.39
N THR A 555 20.59 -9.23 2.87
CA THR A 555 20.55 -8.23 1.80
C THR A 555 21.24 -6.93 2.20
N PHE A 556 21.00 -6.41 3.41
CA PHE A 556 21.69 -5.20 3.87
C PHE A 556 23.20 -5.39 4.03
N ILE A 557 23.62 -6.57 4.51
CA ILE A 557 25.05 -6.90 4.61
C ILE A 557 25.70 -6.93 3.23
N ASP A 558 25.04 -7.54 2.23
CA ASP A 558 25.54 -7.61 0.86
C ASP A 558 25.67 -6.22 0.21
N GLN A 559 24.69 -5.34 0.45
CA GLN A 559 24.64 -4.00 -0.14
C GLN A 559 25.57 -2.98 0.52
N LEU A 560 25.63 -3.00 1.85
CA LEU A 560 26.34 -1.98 2.63
C LEU A 560 27.71 -2.46 3.11
N GLY A 561 27.91 -3.77 3.23
CA GLY A 561 29.14 -4.33 3.77
C GLY A 561 29.34 -4.07 5.26
N PHE A 562 30.25 -4.81 5.88
CA PHE A 562 30.60 -4.62 7.30
C PHE A 562 31.50 -3.40 7.52
N GLU A 563 32.11 -2.88 6.46
CA GLU A 563 32.97 -1.70 6.44
C GLU A 563 32.19 -0.39 6.62
N ASN A 564 30.91 -0.35 6.23
CA ASN A 564 30.00 0.78 6.46
C ASN A 564 29.13 0.52 7.70
N ASP A 565 29.79 0.33 8.84
CA ASP A 565 29.18 -0.17 10.08
C ASP A 565 28.00 0.69 10.58
N LYS A 566 28.09 2.02 10.44
CA LYS A 566 27.06 2.97 10.86
C LYS A 566 25.79 2.86 10.02
N GLU A 567 25.94 2.88 8.71
CA GLU A 567 24.83 2.76 7.76
C GLU A 567 24.18 1.38 7.87
N LEU A 568 24.99 0.32 7.96
CA LEU A 568 24.50 -1.03 8.18
C LEU A 568 23.75 -1.15 9.50
N LYS A 569 24.32 -0.66 10.63
CA LYS A 569 23.63 -0.67 11.93
C LYS A 569 22.28 0.06 11.85
N LYS A 570 22.24 1.24 11.23
CA LYS A 570 21.00 2.02 11.08
C LYS A 570 19.91 1.23 10.33
N ALA A 571 20.26 0.60 9.20
CA ALA A 571 19.32 -0.20 8.43
C ALA A 571 18.82 -1.43 9.22
N LEU A 572 19.73 -2.14 9.87
CA LEU A 572 19.41 -3.32 10.68
C LEU A 572 18.59 -2.99 11.93
N ASP A 573 18.84 -1.85 12.57
CA ASP A 573 18.06 -1.40 13.73
C ASP A 573 16.61 -1.03 13.34
N LEU A 574 16.41 -0.42 12.16
CA LEU A 574 15.08 -0.16 11.64
C LEU A 574 14.32 -1.47 11.36
N GLU A 575 14.95 -2.39 10.63
CA GLU A 575 14.39 -3.71 10.32
C GLU A 575 14.10 -4.52 11.60
N TYR A 576 15.02 -4.51 12.57
CA TYR A 576 14.84 -5.20 13.83
C TYR A 576 13.69 -4.61 14.64
N ARG A 577 13.53 -3.28 14.66
CA ARG A 577 12.40 -2.62 15.32
C ARG A 577 11.07 -3.03 14.70
N HIS A 578 10.94 -3.00 13.37
CA HIS A 578 9.74 -3.49 12.67
C HIS A 578 9.41 -4.94 13.06
N TYR A 579 10.41 -5.83 13.02
CA TYR A 579 10.24 -7.22 13.45
C TYR A 579 9.81 -7.36 14.93
N THR A 580 10.34 -6.53 15.83
CA THR A 580 9.96 -6.62 17.25
C THR A 580 8.54 -6.13 17.51
N GLN A 581 8.10 -5.08 16.83
CA GLN A 581 6.76 -4.52 16.99
C GLN A 581 5.67 -5.45 16.44
N GLY A 582 5.94 -6.20 15.37
CA GLY A 582 4.99 -7.18 14.85
C GLY A 582 4.64 -8.31 15.82
N LYS A 583 5.42 -8.50 16.91
CA LYS A 583 5.10 -9.47 17.97
C LYS A 583 3.99 -9.01 18.91
N ILE A 584 3.64 -7.72 18.88
CA ILE A 584 2.47 -7.20 19.58
C ILE A 584 1.26 -7.92 18.97
N ASN A 585 0.50 -8.66 19.78
CA ASN A 585 -0.62 -9.54 19.38
C ASN A 585 -0.28 -10.83 18.61
N SER A 586 0.97 -11.30 18.57
CA SER A 586 1.24 -12.64 18.02
C SER A 586 0.57 -13.71 18.90
N ILE A 587 -0.35 -14.48 18.31
CA ILE A 587 -1.00 -15.64 18.96
C ILE A 587 0.06 -16.72 19.25
#